data_AF-A0A9N7P1C2-F1
#
_entry.id   AF-A0A9N7P1C2-F1
#
_cell.length_a   1.000
_cell.length_b   1.000
_cell.length_c   1.000
_cell.angle_alpha   90.00
_cell.angle_beta   90.00
_cell.angle_gamma   90.00
#
_symmetry.space_group_name_H-M   'P 1'
#
loop_
_entity.id
_entity.type
_entity.pdbx_description
1 polymer ?
#
loop_
_entity_poly.entity_id
_entity_poly.type
_entity_poly.pdbx_seq_one_letter_code
_entity_poly.pdbx_strand_id
1 'polypeptide(L)' 'HYRLFTGQAVNLQKSAIFFNKNTPEAVKLSICSSLRGIVTHRSTRYLGLPLSIGRAKRE' A
#
# COMPACT_ATOMS: atom_id res chain seq x y z
N HIS A 1 -8.05 -7.56 -12.98
CA HIS A 1 -9.46 -7.69 -13.42
C HIS A 1 -10.49 -6.86 -12.65
N TYR A 2 -10.17 -6.19 -11.53
CA TYR A 2 -11.14 -5.40 -10.74
C TYR A 2 -12.00 -4.41 -11.56
N ARG A 3 -11.38 -3.63 -12.47
CA ARG A 3 -12.07 -2.64 -13.32
C ARG A 3 -13.10 -3.26 -14.26
N LEU A 4 -12.84 -4.44 -14.80
CA LEU A 4 -13.74 -5.08 -15.76
C LEU A 4 -15.03 -5.57 -15.09
N PHE A 5 -14.92 -6.08 -13.86
CA PHE A 5 -16.06 -6.60 -13.11
C PHE A 5 -16.89 -5.50 -12.43
N THR A 6 -16.27 -4.41 -11.97
CA THR A 6 -16.94 -3.37 -11.19
C THR A 6 -17.23 -2.08 -11.97
N GLY A 7 -16.61 -1.91 -13.14
CA GLY A 7 -16.57 -0.62 -13.85
C GLY A 7 -15.68 0.43 -13.19
N GLN A 8 -15.08 0.15 -12.02
CA GLN A 8 -14.34 1.13 -11.24
C GLN A 8 -12.84 1.13 -11.56
N ALA A 9 -12.28 2.31 -11.78
CA ALA A 9 -10.84 2.51 -11.93
C ALA A 9 -10.21 2.88 -10.58
N VAL A 10 -9.17 2.14 -10.18
CA VAL A 10 -8.37 2.48 -8.99
C VAL A 10 -7.40 3.59 -9.34
N ASN A 11 -7.41 4.66 -8.55
CA ASN A 11 -6.42 5.73 -8.68
C ASN A 11 -5.14 5.34 -7.93
N LEU A 12 -4.17 4.77 -8.64
CA LEU A 12 -2.90 4.34 -8.06
C LEU A 12 -2.06 5.49 -7.52
N GLN A 13 -2.24 6.73 -8.02
CA GLN A 13 -1.53 7.92 -7.52
C GLN A 13 -2.05 8.37 -6.15
N LYS A 14 -3.33 8.12 -5.85
CA LYS A 14 -3.95 8.38 -4.52
C LYS A 14 -3.96 7.17 -3.61
N SER A 15 -3.54 6.02 -4.12
CA SER A 15 -3.48 4.76 -3.35
C SER A 15 -2.12 4.61 -2.69
N ALA A 16 -2.08 3.85 -1.60
CA ALA A 16 -0.85 3.55 -0.89
C ALA A 16 -0.75 2.05 -0.60
N ILE A 17 0.47 1.54 -0.51
CA ILE A 17 0.77 0.17 -0.11
C ILE A 17 1.64 0.19 1.13
N PHE A 18 1.32 -0.70 2.07
CA PHE A 18 2.09 -0.92 3.28
C PHE A 18 2.62 -2.34 3.29
N PHE A 19 3.92 -2.48 3.55
CA PHE A 19 4.57 -3.77 3.67
C PHE A 19 4.85 -4.07 5.14
N ASN A 20 4.80 -5.35 5.51
CA ASN A 20 5.31 -5.77 6.81
C ASN A 20 6.84 -5.58 6.86
N LYS A 21 7.39 -5.40 8.05
CA LYS A 21 8.84 -5.24 8.31
C LYS A 21 9.66 -6.38 7.71
N ASN A 22 9.13 -7.60 7.73
CA ASN A 22 9.82 -8.79 7.27
C ASN A 22 9.70 -9.02 5.75
N THR A 23 9.09 -8.09 5.01
CA THR A 23 8.95 -8.23 3.55
C THR A 23 10.29 -7.93 2.89
N PRO A 24 10.88 -8.86 2.11
CA PRO A 24 12.15 -8.62 1.42
C PRO A 24 12.04 -7.48 0.40
N GLU A 25 13.11 -6.70 0.25
CA GLU A 25 13.09 -5.51 -0.63
C GLU A 25 12.82 -5.86 -2.09
N ALA A 26 13.39 -6.97 -2.58
CA ALA A 26 13.14 -7.47 -3.93
C ALA A 26 11.64 -7.72 -4.19
N VAL A 27 10.91 -8.22 -3.18
CA VAL A 27 9.46 -8.45 -3.28
C VAL A 27 8.70 -7.13 -3.32
N LYS A 28 9.10 -6.14 -2.51
CA LYS A 28 8.48 -4.80 -2.55
C LYS A 28 8.66 -4.15 -3.92
N LEU A 29 9.86 -4.18 -4.47
CA LEU A 29 10.18 -3.61 -5.78
C LEU A 29 9.39 -4.30 -6.90
N SER A 30 9.30 -5.62 -6.87
CA SER A 30 8.52 -6.40 -7.85
C SER A 30 7.02 -6.02 -7.80
N ILE A 31 6.44 -5.90 -6.61
CA ILE A 31 5.04 -5.51 -6.44
C ILE A 31 4.80 -4.06 -6.89
N CYS A 32 5.66 -3.12 -6.48
CA CYS A 32 5.53 -1.72 -6.89
C CYS A 32 5.65 -1.55 -8.41
N SER A 33 6.58 -2.26 -9.05
CA SER A 33 6.72 -2.27 -10.52
C SER A 33 5.45 -2.81 -11.20
N SER A 34 4.91 -3.93 -10.70
CA SER A 34 3.68 -4.53 -11.22
C SER A 34 2.46 -3.61 -11.09
N LEU A 35 2.47 -2.73 -10.09
CA LEU A 35 1.41 -1.75 -9.81
C LEU A 35 1.73 -0.36 -10.37
N ARG A 36 2.44 -0.32 -11.51
CA ARG A 36 2.75 0.92 -12.26
C ARG A 36 3.51 1.96 -11.44
N GLY A 37 4.41 1.51 -10.57
CA GLY A 37 5.25 2.39 -9.75
C GLY A 37 4.52 3.07 -8.60
N ILE A 38 3.47 2.43 -8.06
CA ILE A 38 2.82 2.92 -6.84
C ILE A 38 3.84 3.14 -5.73
N VAL A 39 3.77 4.29 -5.08
CA VAL A 39 4.73 4.70 -4.05
C VAL A 39 4.23 4.22 -2.69
N THR A 40 5.14 3.69 -1.88
CA THR A 40 4.87 3.43 -0.47
C THR A 40 4.76 4.76 0.27
N HIS A 41 3.54 5.25 0.45
CA HIS A 41 3.31 6.41 1.30
C HIS A 41 3.37 6.01 2.77
N ARG A 42 4.17 6.72 3.57
CA ARG A 42 4.08 6.72 5.04
C ARG A 42 2.87 7.55 5.52
N SER A 43 1.74 7.54 4.80
CA SER A 43 0.55 8.21 5.31
C SER A 43 0.10 7.45 6.54
N THR A 44 0.28 8.06 7.70
CA THR A 44 -0.08 7.49 9.00
C THR A 44 -1.55 7.74 9.33
N ARG A 45 -2.38 8.18 8.37
CA ARG A 45 -3.79 8.48 8.59
C ARG A 45 -4.70 7.89 7.53
N TYR A 46 -5.84 7.36 7.98
CA TYR A 46 -6.96 6.92 7.15
C TYR A 46 -8.21 7.65 7.62
N LEU A 47 -8.84 8.40 6.70
CA LEU A 47 -9.99 9.26 7.01
C LEU A 47 -9.71 10.23 8.18
N GLY A 48 -8.49 10.76 8.28
CA GLY A 48 -8.08 11.69 9.35
C GLY A 48 -7.67 11.00 10.67
N LEU A 49 -7.89 9.69 10.81
CA LEU A 49 -7.54 8.94 12.02
C LEU A 49 -6.18 8.27 11.88
N PRO A 50 -5.37 8.16 12.96
CA PRO A 50 -4.08 7.50 12.90
C PRO A 50 -4.21 6.01 12.57
N LEU A 51 -3.44 5.56 11.58
CA LEU A 51 -3.27 4.16 11.21
C LEU A 51 -2.29 3.48 12.18
N SER A 52 -2.68 2.35 12.77
CA SER A 52 -1.80 1.54 13.64
C SER A 52 -0.74 0.74 12.89
N ILE A 53 -0.52 1.02 11.61
CA ILE A 53 0.38 0.29 10.72
C ILE A 53 1.84 0.60 11.07
N GLY A 54 2.64 -0.45 11.31
CA GLY A 54 4.07 -0.34 11.60
C GLY A 54 4.43 -0.16 13.08
N ARG A 55 3.44 -0.05 13.98
CA ARG A 55 3.69 -0.15 15.42
C ARG A 55 4.15 -1.57 15.74
N ALA A 56 5.34 -1.70 16.31
CA ALA A 56 5.71 -2.96 16.97
C ALA A 56 4.72 -3.17 18.12
N LYS A 57 4.22 -4.39 18.30
CA LYS A 57 3.66 -4.80 19.58
C LYS A 57 4.79 -4.61 20.60
N ARG A 58 4.69 -3.58 21.46
CA ARG A 58 5.50 -3.54 22.67
C ARG A 58 4.77 -4.45 23.65
N GLU A 59 5.31 -5.64 23.85
CA GLU A 59 5.14 -6.36 25.12
C GLU A 59 5.96 -5.67 26.19
#